data_AF-A0A7C6XFG6-F1
#
_entry.id   AF-A0A7C6XFG6-F1
#
_cell.length_a   1.000
_cell.length_b   1.000
_cell.length_c   1.000
_cell.angle_alpha   90.00
_cell.angle_beta   90.00
_cell.angle_gamma   90.00
#
_symmetry.space_group_name_H-M   'P 1'
#
loop_
_entity.id
_entity.type
_entity.pdbx_description
1 polymer ?
#
loop_
_entity_poly.entity_id
_entity_poly.type
_entity_poly.pdbx_seq_one_letter_code
_entity_poly.pdbx_strand_id
1 'polypeptide(L)'
;MIRNLFRWSKDEIAMEIRGLYLDGEELNYTSVEKNHLALLRAACRYFGSWKDAVEFAGLDYSKIRKYKAWTKAKIIERIQELHRQEVDLSWRNVSTKVDPALAAAAVRANRFGSWRAALEAAGLNYDEIRRYREWDESLVIDEVRELAEAGEPLNSRDVQEHTPPLFHAARRRFDNWDSTLEAAGLDADRIRKRPRSRETSASCR
;
A
#
# COMPACT_ATOMS: atom_id res chain seq x y z
N MET A 1 51.04 -16.65 18.60
CA MET A 1 50.42 -17.68 17.74
C MET A 1 49.96 -17.02 16.45
N ILE A 2 50.59 -17.36 15.34
CA ILE A 2 50.25 -16.83 14.01
C ILE A 2 48.99 -17.56 13.55
N ARG A 3 47.83 -16.88 13.54
CA ARG A 3 46.61 -17.41 12.92
C ARG A 3 46.91 -17.57 11.43
N ASN A 4 47.18 -18.81 11.02
CA ASN A 4 47.35 -19.21 9.63
C ASN A 4 46.16 -18.70 8.81
N LEU A 5 46.42 -18.20 7.60
CA LEU A 5 45.40 -17.77 6.65
C LEU A 5 44.41 -18.91 6.41
N PHE A 6 43.27 -18.88 7.11
CA PHE A 6 42.23 -19.90 7.04
C PHE A 6 41.72 -20.01 5.61
N ARG A 7 41.90 -21.19 5.03
CA ARG A 7 41.27 -21.55 3.77
C ARG A 7 39.83 -21.95 4.06
N TRP A 8 38.95 -20.96 4.09
CA TRP A 8 37.54 -21.14 4.38
C TRP A 8 36.94 -22.38 3.70
N SER A 9 36.24 -23.19 4.49
CA SER A 9 35.32 -24.23 4.02
C SER A 9 33.90 -23.96 4.56
N LYS A 10 32.89 -24.64 4.00
CA LYS A 10 31.51 -24.53 4.49
C LYS A 10 31.40 -24.91 5.97
N ASP A 11 32.11 -25.94 6.40
CA ASP A 11 32.10 -26.43 7.78
C ASP A 11 32.81 -25.47 8.74
N GLU A 12 33.96 -24.91 8.33
CA GLU A 12 34.67 -23.90 9.13
C GLU A 12 33.83 -22.64 9.33
N ILE A 13 33.16 -22.16 8.27
CA ILE A 13 32.23 -21.02 8.37
C ILE A 13 31.09 -21.35 9.35
N ALA A 14 30.49 -22.54 9.25
CA ALA A 14 29.41 -22.97 10.14
C ALA A 14 29.87 -23.13 11.60
N MET A 15 31.11 -23.59 11.83
CA MET A 15 31.71 -23.66 13.16
C MET A 15 31.92 -22.27 13.74
N GLU A 16 32.47 -21.33 12.98
CA GLU A 16 32.69 -19.96 13.44
C GLU A 16 31.36 -19.25 13.76
N ILE A 17 30.35 -19.40 12.90
CA ILE A 17 28.99 -18.88 13.16
C ILE A 17 28.42 -19.41 14.48
N ARG A 18 28.58 -20.71 14.74
CA ARG A 18 28.13 -21.32 16.01
C ARG A 18 28.93 -20.83 17.20
N GLY A 19 30.25 -20.66 17.05
CA GLY A 19 31.11 -20.08 18.09
C GLY A 19 30.62 -18.70 18.51
N LEU A 20 30.47 -17.79 17.55
CA LEU A 20 29.96 -16.45 17.80
C LEU A 20 28.55 -16.46 18.43
N TYR A 21 27.67 -17.38 18.01
CA TYR A 21 26.34 -17.52 18.62
C TYR A 21 26.41 -17.94 20.10
N LEU A 22 27.30 -18.89 20.44
CA LEU A 22 27.51 -19.36 21.80
C LEU A 22 28.17 -18.30 22.69
N ASP A 23 29.04 -17.47 22.11
CA ASP A 23 29.67 -16.34 22.78
C ASP A 23 28.70 -15.16 23.01
N GLY A 24 27.46 -15.25 22.50
CA GLY A 24 26.42 -14.24 22.67
C GLY A 24 26.58 -13.02 21.75
N GLU A 25 27.42 -13.12 20.71
CA GLU A 25 27.61 -12.05 19.74
C GLU A 25 26.35 -11.80 18.90
N GLU A 26 26.15 -10.54 18.50
CA GLU A 26 25.04 -10.18 17.63
C GLU A 26 25.30 -10.67 16.19
N LEU A 27 24.55 -11.66 15.74
CA LEU A 27 24.70 -12.25 14.39
C LEU A 27 23.82 -11.61 13.31
N ASN A 28 23.17 -10.47 13.60
CA ASN A 28 22.46 -9.72 12.58
C ASN A 28 23.45 -9.17 11.54
N TYR A 29 23.00 -9.06 10.27
CA TYR A 29 23.87 -8.69 9.15
C TYR A 29 24.76 -7.47 9.44
N THR A 30 24.18 -6.40 10.00
CA THR A 30 24.91 -5.14 10.28
C THR A 30 25.99 -5.31 11.33
N SER A 31 25.73 -6.09 12.40
CA SER A 31 26.74 -6.40 13.41
C SER A 31 27.90 -7.21 12.83
N VAL A 32 27.59 -8.27 12.08
CA VAL A 32 28.61 -9.13 11.46
C VAL A 32 29.40 -8.39 10.39
N GLU A 33 28.76 -7.51 9.61
CA GLU A 33 29.45 -6.64 8.64
C GLU A 33 30.47 -5.72 9.32
N LYS A 34 30.13 -5.19 10.50
CA LYS A 34 31.01 -4.30 11.27
C LYS A 34 32.14 -5.05 11.98
N ASN A 35 31.83 -6.18 12.62
CA ASN A 35 32.74 -6.85 13.56
C ASN A 35 33.44 -8.09 12.97
N HIS A 36 32.83 -8.76 11.99
CA HIS A 36 33.29 -10.06 11.45
C HIS A 36 33.27 -10.08 9.91
N LEU A 37 33.73 -9.01 9.27
CA LEU A 37 33.65 -8.83 7.82
C LEU A 37 34.27 -9.96 6.98
N ALA A 38 35.38 -10.55 7.45
CA ALA A 38 36.03 -11.66 6.75
C ALA A 38 35.14 -12.91 6.70
N LEU A 39 34.49 -13.24 7.82
CA LEU A 39 33.53 -14.33 7.92
C LEU A 39 32.30 -14.05 7.05
N LEU A 40 31.76 -12.83 7.08
CA LEU A 40 30.63 -12.44 6.23
C LEU A 40 30.94 -12.64 4.74
N ARG A 41 32.10 -12.19 4.28
CA ARG A 41 32.54 -12.35 2.89
C ARG A 41 32.72 -13.83 2.51
N ALA A 42 33.28 -14.63 3.41
CA ALA A 42 33.41 -16.06 3.21
C ALA A 42 32.03 -16.74 3.12
N ALA A 43 31.12 -16.44 4.04
CA ALA A 43 29.75 -16.94 4.02
C ALA A 43 29.03 -16.60 2.70
N CYS A 44 29.07 -15.34 2.27
CA CYS A 44 28.48 -14.93 0.99
C CYS A 44 29.12 -15.65 -0.20
N ARG A 45 30.44 -15.90 -0.19
CA ARG A 45 31.13 -16.61 -1.28
C ARG A 45 30.73 -18.09 -1.37
N TYR A 46 30.60 -18.79 -0.23
CA TYR A 46 30.41 -20.24 -0.20
C TYR A 46 28.94 -20.67 -0.15
N PHE A 47 28.05 -19.82 0.38
CA PHE A 47 26.62 -20.10 0.54
C PHE A 47 25.72 -19.18 -0.29
N GLY A 48 26.25 -18.10 -0.84
CA GLY A 48 25.49 -17.09 -1.58
C GLY A 48 24.95 -15.96 -0.70
N SER A 49 24.61 -16.23 0.55
CA SER A 49 24.18 -15.22 1.50
C SER A 49 24.54 -15.54 2.96
N TRP A 50 24.59 -14.50 3.80
CA TRP A 50 24.75 -14.67 5.26
C TRP A 50 23.63 -15.52 5.86
N LYS A 51 22.39 -15.31 5.40
CA LYS A 51 21.22 -16.08 5.84
C LYS A 51 21.45 -17.58 5.64
N ASP A 52 21.88 -17.97 4.45
CA ASP A 52 22.01 -19.38 4.09
C ASP A 52 23.18 -20.04 4.85
N ALA A 53 24.24 -19.29 5.15
CA ALA A 53 25.32 -19.77 6.02
C ALA A 53 24.86 -19.97 7.47
N VAL A 54 24.06 -19.05 8.01
CA VAL A 54 23.50 -19.16 9.36
C VAL A 54 22.51 -20.33 9.47
N GLU A 55 21.65 -20.50 8.46
CA GLU A 55 20.72 -21.63 8.39
C GLU A 55 21.46 -22.96 8.23
N PHE A 56 22.53 -23.01 7.43
CA PHE A 56 23.39 -24.19 7.31
C PHE A 56 24.10 -24.51 8.64
N ALA A 57 24.43 -23.50 9.44
CA ALA A 57 24.97 -23.69 10.79
C ALA A 57 23.92 -24.21 11.81
N GLY A 58 22.68 -24.42 11.38
CA GLY A 58 21.58 -24.94 12.20
C GLY A 58 20.85 -23.86 13.02
N LEU A 59 21.07 -22.58 12.72
CA LEU A 59 20.45 -21.47 13.42
C LEU A 59 19.30 -20.88 12.60
N ASP A 60 18.21 -20.52 13.28
CA ASP A 60 17.07 -19.85 12.64
C ASP A 60 17.39 -18.35 12.43
N TYR A 61 17.80 -18.00 11.21
CA TYR A 61 18.14 -16.62 10.86
C TYR A 61 16.97 -15.64 11.04
N SER A 62 15.72 -16.12 11.04
CA SER A 62 14.56 -15.27 11.25
C SER A 62 14.49 -14.67 12.66
N LYS A 63 15.11 -15.33 13.64
CA LYS A 63 15.28 -14.87 15.03
C LYS A 63 16.52 -14.02 15.24
N ILE A 64 17.50 -14.13 14.35
CA ILE A 64 18.80 -13.42 14.43
C ILE A 64 18.74 -12.06 13.73
N ARG A 65 18.02 -11.98 12.60
CA ARG A 65 17.92 -10.74 11.84
C ARG A 65 17.23 -9.63 12.65
N LYS A 66 17.74 -8.41 12.53
CA LYS A 66 17.16 -7.24 13.20
C LYS A 66 15.81 -6.81 12.64
N TYR A 67 15.59 -6.99 11.33
CA TYR A 67 14.38 -6.54 10.65
C TYR A 67 13.58 -7.70 10.06
N LYS A 68 12.26 -7.63 10.21
CA LYS A 68 11.33 -8.59 9.59
C LYS A 68 11.40 -8.46 8.07
N ALA A 69 11.97 -9.43 7.37
CA ALA A 69 11.86 -9.48 5.91
C ALA A 69 10.43 -9.85 5.53
N TRP A 70 9.84 -8.95 4.75
CA TRP A 70 8.53 -9.10 4.14
C TRP A 70 8.69 -9.67 2.74
N THR A 71 8.22 -10.90 2.55
CA THR A 71 7.97 -11.51 1.24
C THR A 71 6.50 -11.32 0.87
N LYS A 72 6.14 -11.50 -0.40
CA LYS A 72 4.73 -11.44 -0.83
C LYS A 72 3.86 -12.42 -0.02
N ALA A 73 4.35 -13.65 0.17
CA ALA A 73 3.67 -14.67 0.98
C ALA A 73 3.44 -14.23 2.44
N LYS A 74 4.46 -13.66 3.10
CA LYS A 74 4.33 -13.17 4.50
C LYS A 74 3.39 -11.98 4.62
N ILE A 75 3.33 -11.13 3.60
CA ILE A 75 2.39 -10.01 3.55
C ILE A 75 0.96 -10.56 3.45
N ILE A 76 0.70 -11.49 2.53
CA ILE A 76 -0.62 -12.14 2.38
C ILE A 76 -1.04 -12.83 3.69
N GLU A 77 -0.16 -13.67 4.24
CA GLU A 77 -0.42 -14.38 5.49
C GLU A 77 -0.80 -13.43 6.62
N ARG A 78 -0.06 -12.32 6.77
CA ARG A 78 -0.35 -11.31 7.80
C ARG A 78 -1.65 -10.58 7.55
N ILE A 79 -1.97 -10.23 6.29
CA ILE A 79 -3.26 -9.61 5.93
C ILE A 79 -4.41 -10.55 6.30
N GLN A 80 -4.32 -11.83 5.94
CA GLN A 80 -5.35 -12.83 6.26
C GLN A 80 -5.48 -13.06 7.76
N GLU A 81 -4.36 -13.04 8.51
CA GLU A 81 -4.37 -13.11 9.96
C GLU A 81 -5.13 -11.92 10.58
N LEU A 82 -4.80 -10.70 10.16
CA LEU A 82 -5.48 -9.49 10.62
C LEU A 82 -6.97 -9.49 10.26
N HIS A 83 -7.32 -10.00 9.07
CA HIS A 83 -8.72 -10.16 8.66
C HIS A 83 -9.48 -11.15 9.55
N ARG A 84 -8.89 -12.30 9.87
CA ARG A 84 -9.47 -13.29 10.81
C ARG A 84 -9.63 -12.73 12.22
N GLN A 85 -8.83 -11.75 12.60
CA GLN A 85 -8.92 -11.04 13.87
C GLN A 85 -9.95 -9.88 13.82
N GLU A 86 -10.69 -9.74 12.71
CA GLU A 86 -11.67 -8.67 12.48
C GLU A 86 -11.08 -7.26 12.66
N VAL A 87 -9.77 -7.12 12.39
CA VAL A 87 -9.09 -5.84 12.46
C VAL A 87 -9.51 -5.00 11.26
N ASP A 88 -9.78 -3.71 11.48
CA ASP A 88 -10.01 -2.76 10.39
C ASP A 88 -8.78 -2.65 9.48
N LEU A 89 -8.88 -3.23 8.27
CA LEU A 89 -7.84 -3.25 7.25
C LEU A 89 -7.79 -2.00 6.37
N SER A 90 -8.53 -0.95 6.72
CA SER A 90 -8.43 0.33 6.03
C SER A 90 -6.98 0.83 6.04
N TRP A 91 -6.52 1.34 4.89
CA TRP A 91 -5.14 1.77 4.71
C TRP A 91 -4.64 2.64 5.86
N ARG A 92 -5.42 3.68 6.22
CA ARG A 92 -5.07 4.61 7.29
C ARG A 92 -4.88 3.90 8.63
N ASN A 93 -5.73 2.92 8.96
CA ASN A 93 -5.62 2.21 10.22
C ASN A 93 -4.37 1.31 10.25
N VAL A 94 -4.14 0.54 9.18
CA VAL A 94 -2.99 -0.37 9.11
C VAL A 94 -1.67 0.39 9.04
N SER A 95 -1.59 1.44 8.23
CA SER A 95 -0.36 2.19 7.99
C SER A 95 0.07 3.07 9.17
N THR A 96 -0.82 3.36 10.12
CA THR A 96 -0.51 4.26 11.25
C THR A 96 -0.60 3.61 12.62
N LYS A 97 -1.48 2.62 12.81
CA LYS A 97 -1.77 2.06 14.14
C LYS A 97 -1.45 0.58 14.25
N VAL A 98 -1.93 -0.24 13.32
CA VAL A 98 -1.91 -1.71 13.47
C VAL A 98 -0.54 -2.29 13.12
N ASP A 99 -0.08 -2.08 11.89
CA ASP A 99 1.18 -2.66 11.41
C ASP A 99 1.79 -1.78 10.30
N PRO A 100 2.42 -0.65 10.67
CA PRO A 100 3.04 0.26 9.70
C PRO A 100 4.11 -0.42 8.84
N ALA A 101 4.81 -1.42 9.39
CA ALA A 101 5.85 -2.15 8.68
C ALA A 101 5.25 -3.04 7.57
N LEU A 102 4.13 -3.72 7.84
CA LEU A 102 3.36 -4.45 6.83
C LEU A 102 2.89 -3.52 5.71
N ALA A 103 2.25 -2.40 6.06
CA ALA A 103 1.73 -1.44 5.10
C ALA A 103 2.84 -0.91 4.18
N ALA A 104 3.95 -0.47 4.77
CA ALA A 104 5.11 0.03 4.04
C ALA A 104 5.76 -1.03 3.15
N ALA A 105 5.71 -2.31 3.54
CA ALA A 105 6.23 -3.40 2.73
C ALA A 105 5.32 -3.77 1.55
N ALA A 106 4.00 -3.77 1.76
CA ALA A 106 3.00 -4.11 0.76
C ALA A 106 3.05 -3.16 -0.45
N VAL A 107 3.17 -1.86 -0.21
CA VAL A 107 3.17 -0.83 -1.26
C VAL A 107 4.48 -0.72 -2.06
N ARG A 108 5.51 -1.50 -1.73
CA ARG A 108 6.76 -1.48 -2.51
C ARG A 108 6.52 -2.05 -3.91
N ALA A 109 7.12 -1.41 -4.93
CA ALA A 109 7.00 -1.83 -6.33
C ALA A 109 7.46 -3.28 -6.56
N ASN A 110 8.51 -3.74 -5.86
CA ASN A 110 8.98 -5.13 -5.93
C ASN A 110 8.17 -6.14 -5.07
N ARG A 111 7.02 -5.71 -4.55
CA ARG A 111 6.04 -6.53 -3.82
C ARG A 111 4.71 -6.46 -4.54
N PHE A 112 3.74 -5.69 -4.04
CA PHE A 112 2.43 -5.55 -4.69
C PHE A 112 2.24 -4.18 -5.34
N GLY A 113 3.07 -3.20 -5.01
CA GLY A 113 2.99 -1.83 -5.55
C GLY A 113 1.85 -0.99 -4.97
N SER A 114 0.80 -1.61 -4.44
CA SER A 114 -0.30 -0.92 -3.76
C SER A 114 -0.91 -1.78 -2.65
N TRP A 115 -1.62 -1.14 -1.71
CA TRP A 115 -2.37 -1.85 -0.66
C TRP A 115 -3.55 -2.61 -1.23
N ARG A 116 -4.24 -2.02 -2.23
CA ARG A 116 -5.31 -2.67 -2.98
C ARG A 116 -4.86 -4.02 -3.56
N ALA A 117 -3.77 -4.02 -4.32
CA ALA A 117 -3.23 -5.25 -4.93
C ALA A 117 -2.81 -6.28 -3.87
N ALA A 118 -2.35 -5.85 -2.70
CA ALA A 118 -2.00 -6.76 -1.60
C ALA A 118 -3.24 -7.40 -0.95
N LEU A 119 -4.34 -6.64 -0.77
CA LEU A 119 -5.62 -7.14 -0.27
C LEU A 119 -6.28 -8.11 -1.26
N GLU A 120 -6.31 -7.75 -2.54
CA GLU A 120 -6.84 -8.61 -3.61
C GLU A 120 -6.04 -9.92 -3.71
N ALA A 121 -4.71 -9.85 -3.64
CA ALA A 121 -3.86 -11.05 -3.60
C ALA A 121 -4.06 -11.90 -2.33
N ALA A 122 -4.57 -11.31 -1.25
CA ALA A 122 -4.96 -12.03 -0.04
C ALA A 122 -6.38 -12.63 -0.11
N GLY A 123 -7.09 -12.42 -1.22
CA GLY A 123 -8.47 -12.90 -1.45
C GLY A 123 -9.53 -11.99 -0.85
N LEU A 124 -9.20 -10.73 -0.57
CA LEU A 124 -10.12 -9.76 0.04
C LEU A 124 -10.59 -8.73 -0.98
N ASN A 125 -11.87 -8.38 -0.91
CA ASN A 125 -12.44 -7.32 -1.74
C ASN A 125 -12.04 -5.94 -1.19
N TYR A 126 -11.27 -5.18 -1.97
CA TYR A 126 -10.82 -3.85 -1.55
C TYR A 126 -11.97 -2.87 -1.35
N ASP A 127 -13.03 -2.96 -2.15
CA ASP A 127 -14.17 -2.03 -2.10
C ASP A 127 -14.97 -2.15 -0.80
N GLU A 128 -14.99 -3.34 -0.19
CA GLU A 128 -15.61 -3.58 1.12
C GLU A 128 -14.76 -3.05 2.29
N ILE A 129 -13.44 -2.92 2.09
CA ILE A 129 -12.49 -2.53 3.15
C ILE A 129 -12.19 -1.03 3.11
N ARG A 130 -12.19 -0.41 1.92
CA ARG A 130 -11.81 1.00 1.79
C ARG A 130 -12.87 1.91 2.43
N ARG A 131 -12.41 2.86 3.24
CA ARG A 131 -13.27 3.86 3.87
C ARG A 131 -13.59 5.06 2.99
N TYR A 132 -12.78 5.30 1.95
CA TYR A 132 -12.95 6.42 1.03
C TYR A 132 -13.15 5.89 -0.38
N ARG A 133 -14.15 6.43 -1.09
CA ARG A 133 -14.37 6.18 -2.52
C ARG A 133 -13.46 7.10 -3.32
N GLU A 134 -12.69 6.52 -4.22
CA GLU A 134 -12.01 7.29 -5.25
C GLU A 134 -13.06 7.71 -6.27
N TRP A 135 -13.10 9.01 -6.56
CA TRP A 135 -14.00 9.56 -7.56
C TRP A 135 -13.19 9.87 -8.81
N ASP A 136 -13.47 9.15 -9.88
CA ASP A 136 -13.03 9.48 -11.24
C ASP A 136 -14.19 10.07 -12.06
N GLU A 137 -13.89 10.54 -13.26
CA GLU A 137 -14.87 11.18 -14.14
C GLU A 137 -16.00 10.23 -14.54
N SER A 138 -15.68 8.98 -14.86
CA SER A 138 -16.66 7.94 -15.18
C SER A 138 -17.63 7.71 -14.04
N LEU A 139 -17.13 7.51 -12.82
CA LEU A 139 -17.93 7.24 -11.63
C LEU A 139 -18.83 8.40 -11.25
N VAL A 140 -18.36 9.64 -11.44
CA VAL A 140 -19.20 10.82 -11.25
C VAL A 140 -20.34 10.84 -12.26
N ILE A 141 -20.05 10.57 -13.54
CA ILE A 141 -21.07 10.54 -14.61
C ILE A 141 -22.10 9.44 -14.36
N ASP A 142 -21.64 8.24 -14.01
CA ASP A 142 -22.52 7.09 -13.78
C ASP A 142 -23.45 7.35 -12.59
N GLU A 143 -22.94 7.87 -11.48
CA GLU A 143 -23.76 8.22 -10.30
C GLU A 143 -24.79 9.32 -10.62
N VAL A 144 -24.41 10.32 -11.43
CA VAL A 144 -25.34 11.36 -11.86
C VAL A 144 -26.46 10.79 -12.74
N ARG A 145 -26.15 9.82 -13.61
CA ARG A 145 -27.16 9.12 -14.42
C ARG A 145 -28.08 8.27 -13.56
N GLU A 146 -27.54 7.53 -12.61
CA GLU A 146 -28.34 6.72 -11.67
C GLU A 146 -29.32 7.60 -10.87
N LEU A 147 -28.87 8.75 -10.38
CA LEU A 147 -29.74 9.72 -9.71
C LEU A 147 -30.82 10.29 -10.66
N ALA A 148 -30.48 10.53 -11.94
CA ALA A 148 -31.45 10.97 -12.95
C ALA A 148 -32.53 9.91 -13.21
N GLU A 149 -32.12 8.65 -13.36
CA GLU A 149 -33.01 7.51 -13.59
C GLU A 149 -33.91 7.22 -12.38
N ALA A 150 -33.38 7.42 -11.16
CA ALA A 150 -34.15 7.34 -9.92
C ALA A 150 -35.13 8.52 -9.73
N GLY A 151 -35.04 9.56 -10.57
CA GLY A 151 -35.87 10.76 -10.46
C GLY A 151 -35.49 11.67 -9.29
N GLU A 152 -34.28 11.51 -8.74
CA GLU A 152 -33.77 12.33 -7.65
C GLU A 152 -33.45 13.75 -8.12
N PRO A 153 -33.59 14.78 -7.25
CA PRO A 153 -33.35 16.15 -7.64
C PRO A 153 -31.87 16.42 -7.90
N LEU A 154 -31.53 16.64 -9.18
CA LEU A 154 -30.16 16.87 -9.65
C LEU A 154 -29.70 18.33 -9.66
N ASN A 155 -30.41 19.24 -9.01
CA ASN A 155 -29.91 20.61 -8.91
C ASN A 155 -28.76 20.68 -7.90
N SER A 156 -27.82 21.60 -8.15
CA SER A 156 -26.55 21.68 -7.44
C SER A 156 -26.69 21.75 -5.91
N ARG A 157 -27.76 22.39 -5.40
CA ARG A 157 -28.01 22.52 -3.96
C ARG A 157 -28.44 21.20 -3.36
N ASP A 158 -29.41 20.54 -3.98
CA ASP A 158 -29.95 19.28 -3.46
C ASP A 158 -28.86 18.20 -3.45
N VAL A 159 -28.03 18.10 -4.51
CA VAL A 159 -26.91 17.15 -4.53
C VAL A 159 -25.81 17.52 -3.54
N GLN A 160 -25.54 18.82 -3.33
CA GLN A 160 -24.58 19.24 -2.30
C GLN A 160 -25.04 18.87 -0.88
N GLU A 161 -26.35 18.95 -0.60
CA GLU A 161 -26.92 18.63 0.71
C GLU A 161 -27.03 17.12 0.95
N HIS A 162 -27.49 16.35 -0.04
CA HIS A 162 -27.79 14.91 0.11
C HIS A 162 -26.61 14.00 -0.28
N THR A 163 -25.77 14.44 -1.22
CA THR A 163 -24.58 13.68 -1.67
C THR A 163 -23.33 14.58 -1.79
N PRO A 164 -22.87 15.20 -0.68
CA PRO A 164 -21.71 16.09 -0.71
C PRO A 164 -20.44 15.50 -1.36
N PRO A 165 -20.10 14.20 -1.18
CA PRO A 165 -18.95 13.60 -1.85
C PRO A 165 -19.03 13.65 -3.37
N LEU A 166 -20.20 13.34 -3.96
CA LEU A 166 -20.44 13.41 -5.40
C LEU A 166 -20.30 14.86 -5.89
N PHE A 167 -20.94 15.81 -5.20
CA PHE A 167 -20.87 17.22 -5.57
C PHE A 167 -19.44 17.76 -5.58
N HIS A 168 -18.66 17.48 -4.53
CA HIS A 168 -17.28 17.93 -4.44
C HIS A 168 -16.34 17.17 -5.40
N ALA A 169 -16.66 15.94 -5.76
CA ALA A 169 -15.95 15.21 -6.81
C ALA A 169 -16.21 15.82 -8.19
N ALA A 170 -17.48 16.00 -8.54
CA ALA A 170 -17.93 16.62 -9.78
C ALA A 170 -17.28 17.99 -10.02
N ARG A 171 -17.35 18.87 -9.01
CA ARG A 171 -16.74 20.21 -9.10
C ARG A 171 -15.23 20.20 -9.32
N ARG A 172 -14.51 19.21 -8.77
CA ARG A 172 -13.05 19.09 -8.95
C ARG A 172 -12.66 18.55 -10.33
N ARG A 173 -13.56 17.86 -11.03
CA ARG A 173 -13.26 17.17 -12.30
C ARG A 173 -13.82 17.89 -13.52
N PHE A 174 -14.99 18.51 -13.39
CA PHE A 174 -15.70 19.15 -14.50
C PHE A 174 -15.85 20.67 -14.31
N ASP A 175 -15.08 21.26 -13.39
CA ASP A 175 -15.08 22.68 -12.97
C ASP A 175 -16.36 23.19 -12.30
N ASN A 176 -17.54 22.79 -12.78
CA ASN A 176 -18.83 23.16 -12.23
C ASN A 176 -19.89 22.06 -12.43
N TRP A 177 -21.03 22.20 -11.74
CA TRP A 177 -22.08 21.19 -11.73
C TRP A 177 -22.81 21.07 -13.08
N ASP A 178 -22.97 22.17 -13.83
CA ASP A 178 -23.63 22.10 -15.14
C ASP A 178 -22.81 21.28 -16.12
N SER A 179 -21.50 21.53 -16.18
CA SER A 179 -20.58 20.76 -17.03
C SER A 179 -20.63 19.27 -16.69
N THR A 180 -20.90 18.92 -15.42
CA THR A 180 -21.08 17.52 -15.01
C THR A 180 -22.39 16.94 -15.56
N LEU A 181 -23.49 17.70 -15.49
CA LEU A 181 -24.78 17.30 -16.07
C LEU A 181 -24.67 17.16 -17.60
N GLU A 182 -24.02 18.10 -18.27
CA GLU A 182 -23.78 18.06 -19.72
C GLU A 182 -22.93 16.84 -20.11
N ALA A 183 -21.86 16.55 -19.35
CA ALA A 183 -21.03 15.36 -19.55
C ALA A 183 -21.81 14.05 -19.31
N ALA A 184 -22.79 14.07 -18.41
CA ALA A 184 -23.71 12.95 -18.19
C ALA A 184 -24.79 12.82 -19.29
N GLY A 185 -24.90 13.79 -20.19
CA GLY A 185 -25.90 13.83 -21.27
C GLY A 185 -27.24 14.46 -20.85
N LEU A 186 -27.25 15.24 -19.77
CA LEU A 186 -28.44 15.87 -19.19
C LEU A 186 -28.50 17.36 -19.55
N ASP A 187 -29.71 17.88 -19.71
CA ASP A 187 -29.96 19.30 -19.98
C ASP A 187 -29.91 20.10 -18.68
N ALA A 188 -28.77 20.75 -18.43
CA ALA A 188 -28.52 21.52 -17.21
C ALA A 188 -29.51 22.70 -17.02
N ASP A 189 -29.99 23.31 -18.10
CA ASP A 189 -30.91 24.45 -18.03
C ASP A 189 -32.32 24.02 -17.60
N ARG A 190 -32.74 22.80 -17.95
CA ARG A 190 -34.00 22.21 -17.45
C ARG A 190 -33.94 21.82 -15.98
N ILE A 191 -32.78 21.39 -15.51
CA ILE A 191 -32.58 20.88 -14.14
C ILE A 191 -32.42 22.04 -13.14
N ARG A 192 -31.99 23.21 -13.59
CA ARG A 192 -31.83 24.39 -12.74
C ARG A 192 -33.16 24.95 -12.24
N LYS A 193 -33.23 25.20 -10.93
CA LYS A 193 -34.31 25.97 -10.30
C LYS A 193 -34.25 27.47 -10.60
N ARG A 194 -33.07 28.03 -10.91
CA ARG A 194 -32.88 29.46 -11.24
C ARG A 194 -32.19 29.60 -12.61
N PRO A 195 -32.80 30.32 -13.57
CA PRO A 195 -32.18 30.55 -14.88
C PRO A 195 -30.89 31.36 -14.75
N ARG A 196 -29.90 31.09 -15.61
CA ARG A 196 -28.74 31.99 -15.77
C ARG A 196 -29.25 33.39 -16.11
N SER A 197 -28.70 34.42 -15.47
CA SER A 197 -28.92 35.79 -15.91
C SER A 197 -28.39 35.89 -17.34
N ARG A 198 -29.27 36.12 -18.31
CA ARG A 198 -28.85 36.40 -19.69
C ARG A 198 -27.96 37.64 -19.63
N GLU A 199 -26.69 37.50 -19.98
CA GLU A 199 -25.83 38.65 -20.25
C GLU A 199 -26.51 39.46 -21.36
N THR A 200 -27.06 40.62 -21.01
CA THR A 200 -27.43 41.62 -22.00
C THR A 200 -26.16 42.04 -22.71
N SER A 201 -25.96 41.53 -23.93
CA SER A 201 -25.02 42.09 -24.89
C SER A 201 -25.45 43.52 -25.20
N ALA A 202 -24.98 44.47 -24.40
CA ALA A 202 -25.05 45.88 -24.75
C ALA A 202 -23.96 46.15 -25.80
N SER A 203 -24.33 45.96 -27.07
CA SER A 203 -23.64 46.57 -28.20
C SER A 203 -23.76 48.08 -28.04
N CYS A 204 -22.68 48.74 -27.62
CA CYS A 204 -22.53 50.18 -27.75
C CYS A 204 -22.33 50.52 -29.23
N ARG A 205 -23.20 51.42 -29.72
CA ARG A 205 -23.03 52.18 -30.96
C ARG A 205 -21.94 53.23 -30.79
#